data_AF-A0A7K3E1B9-F1
#
_entry.id   AF-A0A7K3E1B9-F1
#
_cell.length_a   1.000
_cell.length_b   1.000
_cell.length_c   1.000
_cell.angle_alpha   90.00
_cell.angle_beta   90.00
_cell.angle_gamma   90.00
#
_symmetry.space_group_name_H-M   'P 1'
#
loop_
_entity.id
_entity.type
_entity.pdbx_description
1 polymer ?
#
loop_
_entity_poly.entity_id
_entity_poly.type
_entity_poly.pdbx_seq_one_letter_code
_entity_poly.pdbx_strand_id
1 'polypeptide(L)'
;MRPHRLGSTLISAVASLCVCLSAGASSAAALPGAPPVAAESSSALPRTAPGARSLTVVTDLFAERLLVADKVAAAKYGTTTPIDDPVREKAILDDVAARAVGLGLDPDTVTAVFRDQIEANKLVQRGLYARWDAHPEERPTERPDLVKEVRPVLDRITTQLLSALQETESSRAGASCAPRLRVAAVWSAVDHRLDRLHGQGLVRASPSVCAPVVKP
;
A
#
# COMPACT_ATOMS: atom_id res chain seq x y z
N MET A 1 1.50 56.00 -12.56
CA MET A 1 2.58 56.38 -13.48
C MET A 1 3.51 55.18 -13.68
N ARG A 2 3.79 54.91 -14.96
CA ARG A 2 4.81 54.07 -15.61
C ARG A 2 5.33 52.75 -14.97
N PRO A 3 5.33 51.64 -15.76
CA PRO A 3 5.94 50.36 -15.44
C PRO A 3 7.38 50.23 -16.01
N HIS A 4 8.17 49.32 -15.45
CA HIS A 4 9.35 48.69 -16.05
C HIS A 4 9.22 47.19 -15.75
N ARG A 5 8.91 46.25 -16.66
CA ARG A 5 9.40 45.88 -18.00
C ARG A 5 10.86 45.37 -18.03
N LEU A 6 10.94 44.06 -18.35
CA LEU A 6 11.93 43.31 -19.12
C LEU A 6 13.18 42.73 -18.44
N GLY A 7 13.33 41.42 -18.67
CA GLY A 7 14.57 40.67 -18.54
C GLY A 7 14.36 39.17 -18.76
N SER A 8 14.16 38.76 -20.02
CA SER A 8 14.23 37.35 -20.47
C SER A 8 15.56 37.14 -21.19
N THR A 9 16.35 36.14 -20.79
CA THR A 9 17.41 35.51 -21.63
C THR A 9 17.75 34.14 -21.01
N LEU A 10 17.40 33.01 -21.65
CA LEU A 10 18.14 32.26 -22.68
C LEU A 10 19.17 31.24 -22.14
N ILE A 11 18.81 29.96 -22.30
CA ILE A 11 19.55 28.86 -22.97
C ILE A 11 21.06 28.72 -22.68
N SER A 12 21.48 27.55 -22.18
CA SER A 12 22.50 26.74 -22.87
C SER A 12 22.62 25.31 -22.32
N ALA A 13 22.37 24.35 -23.20
CA ALA A 13 22.72 22.94 -23.05
C ALA A 13 24.21 22.75 -23.35
N VAL A 14 24.90 21.92 -22.58
CA VAL A 14 26.27 21.48 -22.89
C VAL A 14 26.26 19.97 -23.09
N ALA A 15 26.46 19.58 -24.34
CA ALA A 15 26.68 18.21 -24.77
C ALA A 15 28.13 17.80 -24.48
N SER A 16 28.33 16.69 -23.75
CA SER A 16 29.64 16.07 -23.60
C SER A 16 29.90 15.09 -24.74
N LEU A 17 30.84 15.48 -25.59
CA LEU A 17 31.46 14.67 -26.64
C LEU A 17 32.52 13.76 -26.00
N CYS A 18 32.48 12.45 -26.25
CA CYS A 18 33.57 11.54 -25.91
C CYS A 18 34.11 10.95 -27.22
N VAL A 19 35.34 11.33 -27.56
CA VAL A 19 36.02 11.05 -28.82
C VAL A 19 37.26 10.22 -28.52
N CYS A 20 37.29 9.03 -29.13
CA CYS A 20 38.41 8.29 -29.72
C CYS A 20 39.54 7.76 -28.81
N LEU A 21 39.97 6.50 -29.04
CA LEU A 21 41.01 6.19 -30.03
C LEU A 21 41.13 4.66 -30.25
N SER A 22 41.88 4.32 -31.28
CA SER A 22 41.74 3.19 -32.19
C SER A 22 42.80 2.10 -32.07
N ALA A 23 42.54 1.01 -32.81
CA ALA A 23 43.46 0.20 -33.60
C ALA A 23 44.07 -1.06 -32.98
N GLY A 24 43.85 -2.17 -33.69
CA GLY A 24 44.55 -3.44 -33.54
C GLY A 24 44.02 -4.44 -34.57
N ALA A 25 44.59 -4.42 -35.79
CA ALA A 25 44.34 -5.42 -36.82
C ALA A 25 45.31 -6.59 -36.66
N SER A 26 44.81 -7.82 -36.80
CA SER A 26 45.63 -9.02 -37.07
C SER A 26 44.79 -10.04 -37.83
N SER A 27 45.25 -10.39 -39.02
CA SER A 27 44.69 -11.42 -39.89
C SER A 27 45.14 -12.80 -39.42
N ALA A 28 44.24 -13.78 -39.38
CA ALA A 28 44.60 -15.20 -39.37
C ALA A 28 43.57 -16.06 -40.11
N ALA A 29 44.11 -16.79 -41.08
CA ALA A 29 43.65 -17.94 -41.86
C ALA A 29 42.28 -18.59 -41.60
N ALA A 30 41.60 -18.88 -42.72
CA ALA A 30 40.40 -19.68 -42.83
C ALA A 30 40.63 -21.18 -42.53
N LEU A 31 39.68 -21.77 -41.79
CA LEU A 31 39.37 -23.21 -41.76
C LEU A 31 37.85 -23.36 -41.94
N PRO A 32 37.35 -24.34 -42.72
CA PRO A 32 35.93 -24.57 -42.88
C PRO A 32 35.39 -25.55 -41.82
N GLY A 33 34.28 -25.19 -41.17
CA GLY A 33 33.38 -26.16 -40.52
C GLY A 33 33.14 -25.98 -39.02
N ALA A 34 32.14 -25.15 -38.67
CA ALA A 34 31.24 -25.36 -37.53
C ALA A 34 30.09 -24.33 -37.60
N PRO A 35 28.82 -24.72 -37.36
CA PRO A 35 27.73 -23.74 -37.28
C PRO A 35 27.85 -22.88 -36.01
N PRO A 36 27.50 -21.59 -36.04
CA PRO A 36 27.49 -20.75 -34.85
C PRO A 36 26.29 -21.12 -33.98
N VAL A 37 26.55 -21.64 -32.78
CA VAL A 37 25.54 -21.72 -31.73
C VAL A 37 25.42 -20.32 -31.14
N ALA A 38 24.41 -19.57 -31.57
CA ALA A 38 24.10 -18.27 -31.00
C ALA A 38 23.69 -18.44 -29.53
N ALA A 39 24.59 -18.07 -28.61
CA ALA A 39 24.24 -17.91 -27.21
C ALA A 39 23.49 -16.58 -27.05
N GLU A 40 22.16 -16.63 -27.18
CA GLU A 40 21.29 -15.52 -26.78
C GLU A 40 21.25 -15.43 -25.25
N SER A 41 22.18 -14.67 -24.68
CA SER A 41 22.04 -14.15 -23.33
C SER A 41 20.95 -13.08 -23.32
N SER A 42 19.71 -13.53 -23.21
CA SER A 42 18.56 -12.65 -23.00
C SER A 42 18.60 -12.15 -21.54
N SER A 43 19.22 -10.99 -21.32
CA SER A 43 19.02 -10.20 -20.11
C SER A 43 17.58 -9.69 -20.09
N ALA A 44 16.66 -10.55 -19.68
CA ALA A 44 15.31 -10.15 -19.34
C ALA A 44 15.37 -9.33 -18.05
N LEU A 45 14.93 -8.07 -18.12
CA LEU A 45 14.55 -7.28 -16.94
C LEU A 45 13.64 -8.14 -16.05
N PRO A 46 13.78 -8.07 -14.71
CA PRO A 46 12.97 -8.89 -13.82
C PRO A 46 11.49 -8.62 -14.05
N ARG A 47 10.81 -9.59 -14.64
CA ARG A 47 9.37 -9.60 -14.83
C ARG A 47 8.75 -9.54 -13.43
N THR A 48 8.07 -8.47 -13.09
CA THR A 48 7.35 -8.34 -11.80
C THR A 48 6.50 -9.58 -11.61
N ALA A 49 6.90 -10.44 -10.66
CA ALA A 49 6.31 -11.76 -10.53
C ALA A 49 4.80 -11.61 -10.21
N PRO A 50 3.91 -12.41 -10.83
CA PRO A 50 2.45 -12.28 -10.73
C PRO A 50 1.91 -12.09 -9.30
N GLY A 51 2.55 -12.73 -8.31
CA GLY A 51 2.16 -12.61 -6.89
C GLY A 51 2.52 -11.29 -6.18
N ALA A 52 3.17 -10.31 -6.82
CA ALA A 52 3.32 -8.97 -6.23
C ALA A 52 2.04 -8.14 -6.47
N ARG A 53 1.43 -8.27 -7.67
CA ARG A 53 0.13 -7.67 -7.97
C ARG A 53 -1.00 -8.26 -7.12
N SER A 54 -0.86 -9.51 -6.65
CA SER A 54 -1.86 -10.12 -5.77
C SER A 54 -1.82 -9.55 -4.34
N LEU A 55 -0.65 -9.22 -3.78
CA LEU A 55 -0.60 -8.61 -2.44
C LEU A 55 -0.94 -7.11 -2.46
N THR A 56 -0.76 -6.44 -3.60
CA THR A 56 -1.14 -5.02 -3.77
C THR A 56 -2.64 -4.80 -3.54
N VAL A 57 -3.53 -5.70 -3.99
CA VAL A 57 -4.98 -5.53 -3.71
C VAL A 57 -5.30 -5.52 -2.22
N VAL A 58 -4.56 -6.29 -1.40
CA VAL A 58 -4.74 -6.27 0.07
C VAL A 58 -4.27 -4.94 0.65
N THR A 59 -3.09 -4.45 0.23
CA THR A 59 -2.52 -3.20 0.76
C THR A 59 -3.25 -1.95 0.27
N ASP A 60 -3.83 -1.98 -0.93
CA ASP A 60 -4.70 -0.91 -1.44
C ASP A 60 -5.98 -0.81 -0.59
N LEU A 61 -6.62 -1.95 -0.29
CA LEU A 61 -7.80 -1.97 0.59
C LEU A 61 -7.47 -1.49 2.02
N PHE A 62 -6.27 -1.77 2.53
CA PHE A 62 -5.81 -1.21 3.80
C PHE A 62 -5.65 0.31 3.72
N ALA A 63 -5.03 0.81 2.65
CA ALA A 63 -4.86 2.24 2.41
C ALA A 63 -6.22 2.95 2.30
N GLU A 64 -7.17 2.40 1.52
CA GLU A 64 -8.53 2.91 1.44
C GLU A 64 -9.21 2.95 2.81
N ARG A 65 -9.11 1.86 3.59
CA ARG A 65 -9.71 1.79 4.93
C ARG A 65 -9.11 2.81 5.88
N LEU A 66 -7.81 3.08 5.75
CA LEU A 66 -7.12 4.09 6.56
C LEU A 66 -7.56 5.51 6.19
N LEU A 67 -7.74 5.81 4.91
CA LEU A 67 -8.27 7.12 4.48
C LEU A 67 -9.70 7.37 4.97
N VAL A 68 -10.50 6.31 5.19
CA VAL A 68 -11.81 6.42 5.83
C VAL A 68 -11.69 6.80 7.32
N ALA A 69 -10.54 6.58 7.97
CA ALA A 69 -10.30 6.98 9.35
C ALA A 69 -10.45 8.49 9.56
N ASP A 70 -10.17 9.31 8.55
CA ASP A 70 -10.33 10.77 8.60
C ASP A 70 -11.79 11.14 8.85
N LYS A 71 -12.72 10.51 8.14
CA LYS A 71 -14.16 10.71 8.34
C LYS A 71 -14.61 10.23 9.72
N VAL A 72 -14.07 9.09 10.19
CA VAL A 72 -14.36 8.58 11.54
C VAL A 72 -13.87 9.57 12.60
N ALA A 73 -12.64 10.05 12.46
CA ALA A 73 -12.03 11.00 13.38
C ALA A 73 -12.84 12.30 13.40
N ALA A 74 -13.17 12.86 12.24
CA ALA A 74 -13.94 14.09 12.11
C ALA A 74 -15.33 13.98 12.75
N ALA A 75 -16.03 12.86 12.52
CA ALA A 75 -17.34 12.62 13.10
C ALA A 75 -17.31 12.52 14.64
N LYS A 76 -16.24 11.97 15.21
CA LYS A 76 -16.11 11.75 16.66
C LYS A 76 -15.48 12.93 17.40
N TYR A 77 -14.64 13.74 16.75
CA TYR A 77 -13.82 14.75 17.43
C TYR A 77 -14.69 15.81 18.12
N GLY A 78 -14.44 16.06 19.40
CA GLY A 78 -15.24 16.96 20.23
C GLY A 78 -16.67 16.46 20.51
N THR A 79 -16.90 15.15 20.47
CA THR A 79 -18.14 14.49 20.92
C THR A 79 -17.86 13.58 22.12
N THR A 80 -18.90 12.99 22.69
CA THR A 80 -18.76 11.95 23.72
C THR A 80 -18.44 10.56 23.15
N THR A 81 -18.37 10.40 21.83
CA THR A 81 -18.08 9.12 21.18
C THR A 81 -16.59 8.81 21.27
N PRO A 82 -16.17 7.75 21.98
CA PRO A 82 -14.76 7.44 22.17
C PRO A 82 -14.10 6.90 20.89
N ILE A 83 -12.77 7.03 20.79
CA ILE A 83 -11.98 6.36 19.74
C ILE A 83 -12.03 4.84 19.97
N ASP A 84 -11.68 4.39 21.17
CA ASP A 84 -11.76 3.00 21.60
C ASP A 84 -13.21 2.64 21.95
N ASP A 85 -13.69 1.58 21.31
CA ASP A 85 -15.04 1.04 21.56
C ASP A 85 -14.94 -0.48 21.59
N PRO A 86 -14.50 -1.08 22.72
CA PRO A 86 -14.23 -2.52 22.80
C PRO A 86 -15.44 -3.39 22.45
N VAL A 87 -16.65 -2.91 22.74
CA VAL A 87 -17.90 -3.62 22.43
C VAL A 87 -18.11 -3.67 20.93
N ARG A 88 -17.98 -2.52 20.24
CA ARG A 88 -18.11 -2.47 18.78
C ARG A 88 -16.95 -3.16 18.06
N GLU A 89 -15.72 -3.01 18.56
CA GLU A 89 -14.53 -3.69 18.05
C GLU A 89 -14.70 -5.21 18.12
N LYS A 90 -15.20 -5.74 19.25
CA LYS A 90 -15.54 -7.15 19.38
C LYS A 90 -16.60 -7.59 18.36
N ALA A 91 -17.68 -6.82 18.20
CA ALA A 91 -18.73 -7.15 17.24
C ALA A 91 -18.20 -7.22 15.80
N ILE A 92 -17.28 -6.33 15.41
CA ILE A 92 -16.61 -6.36 14.09
C ILE A 92 -15.77 -7.62 13.94
N LEU A 93 -14.99 -7.98 14.97
CA LEU A 93 -14.13 -9.16 14.95
C LEU A 93 -14.96 -10.46 14.89
N ASP A 94 -16.06 -10.53 15.63
CA ASP A 94 -16.99 -11.66 15.61
C ASP A 94 -17.66 -11.81 14.22
N ASP A 95 -18.06 -10.70 13.57
CA ASP A 95 -18.63 -10.71 12.21
C ASP A 95 -17.65 -11.26 11.18
N VAL A 96 -16.42 -10.73 11.14
CA VAL A 96 -15.43 -11.17 10.14
C VAL A 96 -14.98 -12.61 10.38
N ALA A 97 -14.93 -13.08 11.63
CA ALA A 97 -14.68 -14.48 11.95
C ALA A 97 -15.80 -15.39 11.40
N ALA A 98 -17.06 -15.02 11.62
CA ALA A 98 -18.20 -15.79 11.09
C ALA A 98 -18.20 -15.84 9.55
N ARG A 99 -17.90 -14.72 8.90
CA ARG A 99 -17.81 -14.63 7.43
C ARG A 99 -16.63 -15.40 6.86
N ALA A 100 -15.50 -15.42 7.57
CA ALA A 100 -14.32 -16.19 7.18
C ALA A 100 -14.64 -17.69 7.00
N VAL A 101 -15.41 -18.27 7.93
CA VAL A 101 -15.84 -19.67 7.87
C VAL A 101 -16.59 -19.97 6.57
N GLY A 102 -17.54 -19.11 6.17
CA GLY A 102 -18.30 -19.26 4.93
C GLY A 102 -17.45 -19.17 3.65
N LEU A 103 -16.27 -18.55 3.73
CA LEU A 103 -15.31 -18.41 2.64
C LEU A 103 -14.19 -19.47 2.69
N GLY A 104 -14.23 -20.40 3.64
CA GLY A 104 -13.17 -21.40 3.84
C GLY A 104 -11.85 -20.81 4.33
N LEU A 105 -11.88 -19.59 4.87
CA LEU A 105 -10.72 -18.93 5.49
C LEU A 105 -10.60 -19.36 6.95
N ASP A 106 -9.37 -19.39 7.47
CA ASP A 106 -9.13 -19.56 8.90
C ASP A 106 -9.62 -18.32 9.69
N PRO A 107 -10.64 -18.46 10.56
CA PRO A 107 -11.23 -17.32 11.27
C PRO A 107 -10.25 -16.63 12.21
N ASP A 108 -9.28 -17.34 12.78
CA ASP A 108 -8.28 -16.75 13.68
C ASP A 108 -7.30 -15.86 12.91
N THR A 109 -6.82 -16.34 11.76
CA THR A 109 -5.99 -15.54 10.85
C THR A 109 -6.72 -14.28 10.37
N VAL A 110 -7.98 -14.40 9.95
CA VAL A 110 -8.77 -13.25 9.50
C VAL A 110 -8.98 -12.26 10.65
N THR A 111 -9.33 -12.76 11.84
CA THR A 111 -9.52 -11.94 13.04
C THR A 111 -8.24 -11.17 13.39
N ALA A 112 -7.07 -11.79 13.29
CA ALA A 112 -5.79 -11.12 13.54
C ALA A 112 -5.53 -9.98 12.55
N VAL A 113 -5.80 -10.19 11.25
CA VAL A 113 -5.70 -9.14 10.23
C VAL A 113 -6.65 -7.98 10.54
N PHE A 114 -7.91 -8.24 10.86
CA PHE A 114 -8.88 -7.18 11.16
C PHE A 114 -8.60 -6.47 12.49
N ARG A 115 -8.01 -7.15 13.47
CA ARG A 115 -7.52 -6.52 14.69
C ARG A 115 -6.42 -5.50 14.37
N ASP A 116 -5.49 -5.84 13.48
CA ASP A 116 -4.48 -4.90 13.01
C ASP A 116 -5.11 -3.70 12.28
N GLN A 117 -6.15 -3.91 11.48
CA GLN A 117 -6.89 -2.83 10.81
C GLN A 117 -7.59 -1.89 11.80
N ILE A 118 -8.20 -2.42 12.87
CA ILE A 118 -8.84 -1.63 13.92
C ILE A 118 -7.80 -0.77 14.63
N GLU A 119 -6.69 -1.38 15.05
CA GLU A 119 -5.62 -0.67 15.76
C GLU A 119 -4.94 0.40 14.89
N ALA A 120 -4.74 0.12 13.60
CA ALA A 120 -4.23 1.10 12.65
C ALA A 120 -5.19 2.30 12.47
N ASN A 121 -6.50 2.04 12.40
CA ASN A 121 -7.50 3.10 12.32
C ASN A 121 -7.53 3.96 13.59
N LYS A 122 -7.39 3.36 14.78
CA LYS A 122 -7.28 4.09 16.05
C LYS A 122 -6.00 4.92 16.13
N LEU A 123 -4.88 4.42 15.59
CA LEU A 123 -3.63 5.18 15.47
C LEU A 123 -3.84 6.46 14.65
N VAL A 124 -4.46 6.36 13.47
CA VAL A 124 -4.74 7.53 12.62
C VAL A 124 -5.68 8.52 13.34
N GLN A 125 -6.79 8.04 13.92
CA GLN A 125 -7.71 8.90 14.67
C GLN A 125 -7.01 9.69 15.79
N ARG A 126 -6.16 9.03 16.58
CA ARG A 126 -5.41 9.71 17.66
C ARG A 126 -4.39 10.70 17.12
N GLY A 127 -3.72 10.39 16.02
CA GLY A 127 -2.79 11.31 15.35
C GLY A 127 -3.50 12.57 14.83
N LEU A 128 -4.68 12.41 14.23
CA LEU A 128 -5.52 13.53 13.79
C LEU A 128 -6.00 14.38 14.96
N TYR A 129 -6.42 13.75 16.07
CA TYR A 129 -6.84 14.49 17.26
C TYR A 129 -5.69 15.35 17.80
N ALA A 130 -4.51 14.76 17.95
CA ALA A 130 -3.32 15.50 18.39
C ALA A 130 -2.97 16.67 17.44
N ARG A 131 -3.11 16.45 16.12
CA ARG A 131 -2.91 17.50 15.11
C ARG A 131 -3.90 18.65 15.27
N TRP A 132 -5.19 18.35 15.40
CA TRP A 132 -6.28 19.32 15.57
C TRP A 132 -6.29 20.03 16.93
N ASP A 133 -5.76 19.38 17.96
CA ASP A 133 -5.53 20.02 19.26
C ASP A 133 -4.41 21.06 19.17
N ALA A 134 -3.34 20.75 18.44
CA ALA A 134 -2.20 21.65 18.23
C ALA A 134 -2.48 22.75 17.18
N HIS A 135 -3.32 22.47 16.18
CA HIS A 135 -3.65 23.36 15.06
C HIS A 135 -5.18 23.49 14.93
N PRO A 136 -5.84 24.30 15.77
CA PRO A 136 -7.29 24.44 15.76
C PRO A 136 -7.88 24.86 14.42
N GLU A 137 -7.13 25.58 13.59
CA GLU A 137 -7.49 26.00 12.25
C GLU A 137 -7.65 24.84 11.25
N GLU A 138 -7.06 23.67 11.53
CA GLU A 138 -7.17 22.47 10.71
C GLU A 138 -8.33 21.55 11.12
N ARG A 139 -9.08 21.93 12.17
CA ARG A 139 -10.21 21.14 12.67
C ARG A 139 -11.28 21.00 11.59
N PRO A 140 -11.89 19.81 11.45
CA PRO A 140 -12.99 19.61 10.51
C PRO A 140 -14.19 20.48 10.93
N THR A 141 -14.73 21.22 9.98
CA THR A 141 -15.93 22.06 10.17
C THR A 141 -17.23 21.26 10.03
N GLU A 142 -17.14 20.09 9.40
CA GLU A 142 -18.26 19.18 9.17
C GLU A 142 -18.04 17.86 9.91
N ARG A 143 -19.15 17.22 10.28
CA ARG A 143 -19.16 15.92 10.96
C ARG A 143 -19.93 14.91 10.12
N PRO A 144 -19.25 14.02 9.38
CA PRO A 144 -19.90 12.98 8.58
C PRO A 144 -20.76 12.04 9.45
N ASP A 145 -21.88 11.55 8.91
CA ASP A 145 -22.72 10.57 9.61
C ASP A 145 -22.03 9.19 9.60
N LEU A 146 -21.69 8.68 10.79
CA LEU A 146 -21.01 7.39 10.93
C LEU A 146 -21.85 6.23 10.37
N VAL A 147 -23.17 6.28 10.48
CA VAL A 147 -24.07 5.21 10.06
C VAL A 147 -24.34 5.25 8.57
N LYS A 148 -24.61 6.44 8.02
CA LYS A 148 -25.06 6.61 6.64
C LYS A 148 -23.91 6.78 5.65
N GLU A 149 -22.79 7.33 6.06
CA GLU A 149 -21.68 7.64 5.14
C GLU A 149 -20.46 6.75 5.35
N VAL A 150 -20.13 6.44 6.60
CA VAL A 150 -18.88 5.72 6.92
C VAL A 150 -19.07 4.21 6.90
N ARG A 151 -20.09 3.69 7.59
CA ARG A 151 -20.33 2.23 7.68
C ARG A 151 -20.46 1.55 6.31
N PRO A 152 -21.24 2.06 5.33
CA PRO A 152 -21.36 1.40 4.03
C PRO A 152 -20.03 1.26 3.28
N VAL A 153 -19.14 2.25 3.42
CA VAL A 153 -17.80 2.21 2.81
C VAL A 153 -16.94 1.15 3.50
N LEU A 154 -16.95 1.10 4.84
CA LEU A 154 -16.22 0.09 5.61
C LEU A 154 -16.73 -1.33 5.34
N ASP A 155 -18.04 -1.52 5.19
CA ASP A 155 -18.65 -2.83 4.92
C ASP A 155 -18.29 -3.34 3.52
N ARG A 156 -18.26 -2.44 2.52
CA ARG A 156 -17.74 -2.75 1.18
C ARG A 156 -16.28 -3.19 1.24
N ILE A 157 -15.42 -2.38 1.87
CA ILE A 157 -13.98 -2.68 1.99
C ILE A 157 -13.77 -3.99 2.73
N THR A 158 -14.54 -4.25 3.79
CA THR A 158 -14.47 -5.51 4.55
C THR A 158 -14.76 -6.71 3.66
N THR A 159 -15.80 -6.63 2.83
CA THR A 159 -16.16 -7.69 1.89
C THR A 159 -15.08 -7.91 0.84
N GLN A 160 -14.57 -6.84 0.24
CA GLN A 160 -13.48 -6.91 -0.74
C GLN A 160 -12.20 -7.47 -0.13
N LEU A 161 -11.90 -7.10 1.12
CA LEU A 161 -10.71 -7.57 1.81
C LEU A 161 -10.80 -9.06 2.13
N LEU A 162 -11.97 -9.57 2.55
CA LEU A 162 -12.15 -11.01 2.74
C LEU A 162 -11.94 -11.79 1.43
N SER A 163 -12.47 -11.30 0.29
CA SER A 163 -12.20 -11.90 -1.03
C SER A 163 -10.71 -11.87 -1.37
N ALA A 164 -10.06 -10.72 -1.19
CA ALA A 164 -8.63 -10.56 -1.45
C ALA A 164 -7.79 -11.49 -0.56
N LEU A 165 -8.15 -11.69 0.71
CA LEU A 165 -7.45 -12.62 1.62
C LEU A 165 -7.59 -14.08 1.16
N GLN A 166 -8.72 -14.46 0.56
CA GLN A 166 -8.95 -15.77 -0.04
C GLN A 166 -8.12 -15.95 -1.32
N GLU A 167 -8.21 -14.99 -2.24
CA GLU A 167 -7.49 -15.03 -3.53
C GLU A 167 -5.96 -15.02 -3.35
N THR A 168 -5.48 -14.43 -2.26
CA THR A 168 -4.04 -14.30 -1.98
C THR A 168 -3.47 -15.37 -1.06
N GLU A 169 -4.27 -16.36 -0.63
CA GLU A 169 -3.85 -17.37 0.36
C GLU A 169 -2.50 -18.02 0.00
N SER A 170 -2.36 -18.49 -1.26
CA SER A 170 -1.12 -19.09 -1.76
C SER A 170 0.09 -18.14 -1.74
N SER A 171 -0.14 -16.86 -2.05
CA SER A 171 0.89 -15.82 -2.01
C SER A 171 1.31 -15.51 -0.58
N ARG A 172 0.34 -15.54 0.36
CA ARG A 172 0.53 -15.27 1.78
C ARG A 172 1.25 -16.41 2.52
N ALA A 173 1.02 -17.65 2.11
CA ALA A 173 1.68 -18.84 2.67
C ALA A 173 3.16 -18.99 2.23
N GLY A 174 3.60 -18.28 1.21
CA GLY A 174 4.97 -18.39 0.69
C GLY A 174 6.01 -17.64 1.53
N ALA A 175 7.24 -18.16 1.58
CA ALA A 175 8.37 -17.52 2.28
C ALA A 175 8.68 -16.08 1.78
N SER A 176 8.26 -15.75 0.55
CA SER A 176 8.41 -14.41 -0.02
C SER A 176 7.29 -13.43 0.36
N CYS A 177 6.30 -13.83 1.17
CA CYS A 177 5.17 -12.95 1.51
C CYS A 177 5.63 -11.65 2.15
N ALA A 178 6.38 -11.71 3.25
CA ALA A 178 6.77 -10.51 4.00
C ALA A 178 7.52 -9.46 3.15
N PRO A 179 8.57 -9.80 2.38
CA PRO A 179 9.22 -8.81 1.53
C PRO A 179 8.31 -8.30 0.40
N ARG A 180 7.46 -9.15 -0.19
CA ARG A 180 6.53 -8.73 -1.26
C ARG A 180 5.41 -7.84 -0.74
N LEU A 181 4.89 -8.12 0.45
CA LEU A 181 3.89 -7.30 1.13
C LEU A 181 4.45 -5.91 1.45
N ARG A 182 5.71 -5.83 1.91
CA ARG A 182 6.36 -4.53 2.14
C ARG A 182 6.47 -3.71 0.87
N VAL A 183 6.89 -4.32 -0.24
CA VAL A 183 6.94 -3.64 -1.54
C VAL A 183 5.54 -3.21 -1.98
N ALA A 184 4.53 -4.09 -1.85
CA ALA A 184 3.15 -3.76 -2.16
C ALA A 184 2.63 -2.58 -1.33
N ALA A 185 2.89 -2.57 -0.01
CA ALA A 185 2.50 -1.48 0.88
C ALA A 185 3.17 -0.15 0.52
N VAL A 186 4.43 -0.16 0.06
CA VAL A 186 5.09 1.05 -0.45
C VAL A 186 4.39 1.57 -1.69
N TRP A 187 4.05 0.71 -2.65
CA TRP A 187 3.32 1.12 -3.85
C TRP A 187 1.93 1.67 -3.51
N SER A 188 1.15 0.96 -2.68
CA SER A 188 -0.16 1.44 -2.23
C SER A 188 -0.06 2.79 -1.50
N ALA A 189 0.97 2.99 -0.67
CA ALA A 189 1.17 4.27 0.00
C ALA A 189 1.40 5.42 -0.99
N VAL A 190 2.16 5.18 -2.07
CA VAL A 190 2.41 6.16 -3.13
C VAL A 190 1.14 6.40 -3.96
N ASP A 191 0.47 5.35 -4.41
CA ASP A 191 -0.69 5.43 -5.30
C ASP A 191 -1.88 6.11 -4.61
N HIS A 192 -2.10 5.81 -3.32
CA HIS A 192 -3.12 6.47 -2.50
C HIS A 192 -2.66 7.81 -1.91
N ARG A 193 -1.43 8.24 -2.19
CA ARG A 193 -0.84 9.50 -1.69
C ARG A 193 -0.95 9.63 -0.17
N LEU A 194 -0.65 8.56 0.55
CA LEU A 194 -0.70 8.53 2.00
C LEU A 194 0.36 9.48 2.58
N ASP A 195 -0.07 10.31 3.52
CA ASP A 195 0.86 11.12 4.32
C ASP A 195 1.63 10.25 5.32
N ARG A 196 2.50 10.88 6.12
CA ARG A 196 3.30 10.17 7.11
C ARG A 196 2.45 9.44 8.15
N LEU A 197 1.34 10.01 8.60
CA LEU A 197 0.47 9.42 9.62
C LEU A 197 -0.24 8.18 9.04
N HIS A 198 -0.77 8.29 7.83
CA HIS A 198 -1.43 7.20 7.12
C HIS A 198 -0.44 6.09 6.72
N GLY A 199 0.78 6.45 6.33
CA GLY A 199 1.86 5.48 6.09
C GLY A 199 2.22 4.68 7.35
N GLN A 200 2.27 5.33 8.52
CA GLN A 200 2.43 4.63 9.81
C GLN A 200 1.22 3.73 10.12
N GLY A 201 0.00 4.21 9.80
CA GLY A 201 -1.20 3.40 9.84
C GLY A 201 -1.07 2.13 9.00
N LEU A 202 -0.61 2.24 7.75
CA LEU A 202 -0.47 1.10 6.84
C LEU A 202 0.54 0.07 7.36
N VAL A 203 1.65 0.53 7.93
CA VAL A 203 2.62 -0.34 8.62
C VAL A 203 1.96 -1.06 9.79
N ARG A 204 1.19 -0.35 10.63
CA ARG A 204 0.46 -0.93 11.77
C ARG A 204 -0.58 -1.95 11.32
N ALA A 205 -1.17 -1.77 10.15
CA ALA A 205 -2.24 -2.60 9.61
C ALA A 205 -1.75 -3.97 9.05
N SER A 206 -0.45 -4.12 8.81
CA SER A 206 0.14 -5.22 8.03
C SER A 206 0.68 -6.47 8.77
N PRO A 207 0.99 -6.49 10.09
CA PRO A 207 1.73 -7.59 10.72
C PRO A 207 1.13 -8.99 10.51
N SER A 208 -0.18 -9.12 10.60
CA SER A 208 -0.86 -10.43 10.54
C SER A 208 -1.12 -10.93 9.12
N VAL A 209 -0.79 -10.17 8.06
CA VAL A 209 -1.08 -10.60 6.68
C VAL A 209 -0.25 -11.82 6.29
N CYS A 210 1.04 -11.85 6.61
CA CYS A 210 1.92 -12.97 6.24
C CYS A 210 2.08 -14.01 7.36
N ALA A 211 1.26 -13.95 8.41
CA ALA A 211 1.35 -14.90 9.51
C ALA A 211 1.09 -16.33 9.01
N PRO A 212 1.86 -17.33 9.46
CA PRO A 212 1.62 -18.71 9.07
C PRO A 212 0.23 -19.15 9.53
N VAL A 213 -0.51 -19.82 8.64
CA VAL A 213 -1.76 -20.49 9.00
C VAL A 213 -1.41 -21.65 9.93
N VAL A 214 -1.72 -21.52 11.21
CA VAL A 214 -1.59 -22.62 12.16
C VAL A 214 -2.83 -23.49 12.00
N LYS A 215 -2.75 -24.53 11.17
CA LYS A 215 -3.80 -25.57 11.13
C LYS A 215 -3.64 -26.46 12.38
N PRO A 216 -4.73 -26.74 13.11
CA PRO A 216 -4.70 -27.67 14.24
C PRO A 216 -4.34 -29.11 13.80
#